data_AF-A0A6L4A1X1-F1
#
_entry.id   AF-A0A6L4A1X1-F1
#
_cell.length_a   1.000
_cell.length_b   1.000
_cell.length_c   1.000
_cell.angle_alpha   90.00
_cell.angle_beta   90.00
_cell.angle_gamma   90.00
#
_symmetry.space_group_name_H-M   'P 1'
#
loop_
_entity.id
_entity.type
_entity.pdbx_description
1 polymer ?
#
loop_
_entity_poly.entity_id
_entity_poly.type
_entity_poly.pdbx_seq_one_letter_code
_entity_poly.pdbx_strand_id
1 'polypeptide(L)'
;FTLVRLTREEQLQATRLVVEKLNKATGPVSVVVPLGGGSVMDIQGGAFWDPDLNEQCRTVLRQGFNKNIQYREVEGHINDNSFADVVLAELVELMGLV
;
A
#
# COMPACT_ATOMS: atom_id res chain seq x y z
N PHE A 1 23.90 -1.37 -7.89
CA PHE A 1 22.77 -0.83 -8.66
C PHE A 1 22.43 0.55 -8.14
N THR A 2 21.69 1.36 -8.88
CA THR A 2 21.24 2.69 -8.45
C THR A 2 19.71 2.71 -8.41
N LEU A 3 19.13 3.16 -7.31
CA LEU A 3 17.69 3.37 -7.19
C LEU A 3 17.37 4.81 -7.57
N VAL A 4 16.41 5.01 -8.47
CA VAL A 4 15.93 6.34 -8.86
C VAL A 4 14.55 6.53 -8.27
N ARG A 5 14.36 7.61 -7.51
CA ARG A 5 13.05 7.95 -6.94
C ARG A 5 12.14 8.45 -8.07
N LEU A 6 10.93 7.91 -8.14
CA LEU A 6 9.89 8.46 -9.00
C LEU A 6 9.61 9.91 -8.61
N THR A 7 9.31 10.74 -9.60
CA THR A 7 8.72 12.04 -9.33
C THR A 7 7.36 11.88 -8.63
N ARG A 8 6.88 12.95 -7.99
CA ARG A 8 5.55 12.95 -7.32
C ARG A 8 4.44 12.57 -8.30
N GLU A 9 4.50 13.08 -9.53
CA GLU A 9 3.50 12.79 -10.56
C GLU A 9 3.52 11.31 -10.95
N GLU A 10 4.70 10.76 -11.25
CA GLU A 10 4.84 9.34 -11.62
C GLU A 10 4.40 8.42 -10.48
N GLN A 11 4.72 8.75 -9.23
CA GLN A 11 4.29 7.97 -8.08
C GLN A 11 2.76 7.96 -7.95
N LEU A 12 2.10 9.11 -8.11
CA LEU A 12 0.63 9.19 -8.06
C LEU A 12 -0.03 8.49 -9.27
N GLN A 13 0.57 8.57 -10.45
CA GLN A 13 0.11 7.84 -11.63
C GLN A 13 0.19 6.32 -11.39
N ALA A 14 1.30 5.83 -10.82
CA ALA A 14 1.45 4.43 -10.46
C ALA A 14 0.41 3.99 -9.41
N THR A 15 0.16 4.81 -8.39
CA THR A 15 -0.87 4.54 -7.37
C THR A 15 -2.27 4.44 -8.00
N ARG A 16 -2.62 5.35 -8.92
CA ARG A 16 -3.91 5.29 -9.66
C ARG A 16 -4.02 4.04 -10.52
N LEU A 17 -2.91 3.61 -11.14
CA LEU A 17 -2.89 2.39 -11.95
C LEU A 17 -3.14 1.13 -11.10
N VAL A 18 -2.66 1.08 -9.86
CA VAL A 18 -2.96 0.00 -8.91
C VAL A 18 -4.47 -0.05 -8.63
N VAL A 19 -5.08 1.10 -8.32
CA VAL A 19 -6.53 1.21 -8.13
C VAL A 19 -7.31 0.70 -9.34
N GLU A 20 -6.97 1.19 -10.54
CA GLU A 20 -7.65 0.83 -11.77
C GLU A 20 -7.61 -0.68 -12.03
N LYS A 21 -6.45 -1.31 -11.79
CA LYS A 21 -6.27 -2.75 -12.00
C LYS A 21 -7.03 -3.57 -10.97
N LEU A 22 -6.96 -3.22 -9.69
CA LEU A 22 -7.64 -3.98 -8.63
C LEU A 22 -9.16 -3.85 -8.71
N ASN A 23 -9.69 -2.70 -9.16
CA ASN A 23 -11.12 -2.53 -9.42
C ASN A 23 -11.69 -3.44 -10.52
N LYS A 24 -10.83 -4.04 -11.36
CA LYS A 24 -11.22 -5.00 -12.41
C LYS A 24 -11.11 -6.46 -11.95
N ALA A 25 -10.65 -6.72 -10.73
CA ALA A 25 -10.54 -8.07 -10.20
C ALA A 25 -11.93 -8.72 -10.06
N THR A 26 -12.03 -9.99 -10.43
CA THR A 26 -13.26 -10.80 -10.31
C THR A 26 -13.28 -11.69 -9.06
N GLY A 27 -12.14 -11.85 -8.40
CA GLY A 27 -12.01 -12.55 -7.11
C GLY A 27 -11.98 -11.58 -5.92
N PRO A 28 -11.93 -12.11 -4.69
CA PRO A 28 -11.79 -11.29 -3.49
C PRO A 28 -10.45 -10.54 -3.50
N VAL A 29 -10.45 -9.30 -3.02
CA VAL A 29 -9.25 -8.45 -2.93
C VAL A 29 -9.20 -7.79 -1.56
N SER A 30 -8.03 -7.87 -0.92
CA SER A 30 -7.66 -7.07 0.25
C SER A 30 -6.38 -6.30 -0.05
N VAL A 31 -6.31 -5.04 0.38
CA VAL A 31 -5.18 -4.13 0.21
C VAL A 31 -4.74 -3.63 1.58
N VAL A 32 -3.52 -3.99 1.98
CA VAL A 32 -2.93 -3.59 3.27
C VAL A 32 -1.82 -2.58 3.02
N VAL A 33 -1.88 -1.42 3.68
CA VAL A 33 -0.94 -0.30 3.48
C VAL A 33 -0.27 0.11 4.79
N PRO A 34 1.09 0.14 4.84
CA PRO A 34 1.82 0.58 6.01
C PRO A 34 1.83 2.12 6.10
N LEU A 35 1.63 2.66 7.30
CA LEU A 35 1.65 4.10 7.57
C LEU A 35 3.06 4.65 7.78
N GLY A 36 3.99 3.81 8.23
CA GLY A 36 5.41 4.13 8.46
C GLY A 36 6.28 4.10 7.21
N GLY A 37 5.70 3.79 6.04
CA GLY A 37 6.35 3.84 4.74
C GLY A 37 6.44 2.50 4.01
N GLY A 38 6.51 2.58 2.67
CA GLY A 38 6.27 1.46 1.76
C GLY A 38 7.53 0.78 1.20
N SER A 39 8.72 1.20 1.60
CA SER A 39 9.98 0.58 1.16
C SER A 39 11.11 0.89 2.15
N VAL A 40 12.18 0.10 2.13
CA VAL A 40 13.35 0.29 3.01
C VAL A 40 13.93 1.73 3.02
N MET A 41 13.79 2.48 1.91
CA MET A 41 14.28 3.86 1.80
C MET A 41 13.22 4.91 2.17
N ASP A 42 11.95 4.51 2.25
CA ASP A 42 10.80 5.34 2.58
C ASP A 42 10.47 5.15 4.06
N ILE A 43 11.31 5.74 4.90
CA ILE A 43 11.21 5.72 6.37
C ILE A 43 11.70 7.06 6.89
N GLN A 44 11.22 7.56 8.03
CA GLN A 44 11.61 8.87 8.55
C GLN A 44 13.15 9.09 8.53
N GLY A 45 13.60 10.12 7.81
CA GLY A 45 15.03 10.45 7.62
C GLY A 45 15.72 9.69 6.48
N GLY A 46 15.04 8.73 5.85
CA GLY A 46 15.50 7.98 4.69
C GLY A 46 15.41 8.77 3.38
N ALA A 47 16.15 8.31 2.36
CA ALA A 47 16.31 9.05 1.10
C ALA A 47 15.02 9.23 0.31
N PHE A 48 14.02 8.35 0.48
CA PHE A 48 12.75 8.39 -0.24
C PHE A 48 11.58 8.84 0.65
N TRP A 49 11.84 9.23 1.89
CA TRP A 49 10.81 9.67 2.83
C TRP A 49 10.13 10.95 2.36
N ASP A 50 8.82 10.84 2.14
CA ASP A 50 7.99 11.96 1.74
C ASP A 50 6.59 11.77 2.34
N PRO A 51 6.36 12.24 3.58
CA PRO A 51 5.10 11.97 4.29
C PRO A 51 3.89 12.54 3.57
N ASP A 52 4.05 13.67 2.88
CA ASP A 52 2.99 14.31 2.11
C ASP A 52 2.63 13.48 0.86
N LEU A 53 3.63 12.96 0.14
CA LEU A 53 3.39 12.08 -1.00
C LEU A 53 2.78 10.74 -0.55
N ASN A 54 3.23 10.21 0.58
CA ASN A 54 2.71 8.98 1.15
C ASN A 54 1.22 9.14 1.51
N GLU A 55 0.84 10.26 2.14
CA GLU A 55 -0.57 10.58 2.43
C GLU A 55 -1.41 10.76 1.17
N GLN A 56 -0.88 11.43 0.15
CA GLN A 56 -1.58 11.56 -1.13
C GLN A 56 -1.81 10.20 -1.79
N CYS A 57 -0.83 9.29 -1.75
CA CYS A 57 -0.99 7.94 -2.27
C CYS A 57 -2.06 7.16 -1.48
N ARG A 58 -2.04 7.21 -0.15
CA ARG A 58 -3.07 6.59 0.69
C ARG A 58 -4.46 7.14 0.41
N THR A 59 -4.59 8.44 0.24
CA THR A 59 -5.87 9.07 -0.12
C THR A 59 -6.38 8.55 -1.48
N VAL A 60 -5.50 8.42 -2.49
CA VAL A 60 -5.87 7.84 -3.79
C VAL A 60 -6.34 6.39 -3.65
N LEU A 61 -5.65 5.58 -2.86
CA LEU A 61 -6.03 4.18 -2.61
C LEU A 61 -7.38 4.10 -1.88
N ARG A 62 -7.47 4.75 -0.71
CA ARG A 62 -8.65 4.76 0.18
C ARG A 62 -9.92 5.24 -0.52
N GLN A 63 -9.82 6.22 -1.41
CA GLN A 63 -10.99 6.76 -2.13
C GLN A 63 -11.26 6.09 -3.47
N GLY A 64 -10.26 5.43 -4.05
CA GLY A 64 -10.32 4.92 -5.41
C GLY A 64 -10.90 3.51 -5.55
N PHE A 65 -10.85 2.70 -4.49
CA PHE A 65 -11.32 1.32 -4.55
C PHE A 65 -12.85 1.18 -4.55
N ASN A 66 -13.34 0.17 -5.28
CA ASN A 66 -14.74 -0.25 -5.22
C ASN A 66 -15.09 -0.76 -3.82
N LYS A 67 -16.38 -0.66 -3.45
CA LYS A 67 -16.88 -1.05 -2.10
C LYS A 67 -16.64 -2.52 -1.72
N ASN A 68 -16.36 -3.39 -2.69
CA ASN A 68 -16.10 -4.82 -2.49
C ASN A 68 -14.61 -5.14 -2.27
N ILE A 69 -13.71 -4.16 -2.33
CA ILE A 69 -12.30 -4.32 -2.03
C ILE A 69 -12.06 -3.90 -0.59
N GLN A 70 -11.46 -4.78 0.20
CA GLN A 70 -11.04 -4.45 1.57
C GLN A 70 -9.78 -3.58 1.50
N TYR A 71 -9.78 -2.48 2.26
CA TYR A 71 -8.64 -1.58 2.37
C TYR A 71 -8.32 -1.36 3.84
N ARG A 72 -7.11 -1.71 4.26
CA ARG A 72 -6.64 -1.61 5.65
C ARG A 72 -5.34 -0.81 5.71
N GLU A 73 -5.31 0.20 6.57
CA GLU A 73 -4.10 0.90 6.96
C GLU A 73 -3.55 0.31 8.26
N VAL A 74 -2.24 0.15 8.35
CA VAL A 74 -1.55 -0.49 9.47
C VAL A 74 -0.44 0.43 9.97
N GLU A 75 -0.45 0.69 11.28
CA GLU A 75 0.64 1.40 11.95
C GLU A 75 1.95 0.62 11.82
N GLY A 76 3.02 1.32 11.43
CA GLY A 76 4.35 0.72 11.20
C GLY A 76 4.81 0.76 9.75
N HIS A 77 6.08 0.45 9.56
CA HIS A 77 6.76 0.41 8.28
C HIS A 77 6.55 -0.96 7.60
N ILE A 78 6.64 -1.04 6.26
CA ILE A 78 6.41 -2.28 5.50
C ILE A 78 7.27 -3.48 5.96
N ASN A 79 8.43 -3.21 6.56
CA ASN A 79 9.37 -4.22 7.04
C ASN A 79 9.20 -4.57 8.54
N ASP A 80 8.22 -4.01 9.23
CA ASP A 80 7.98 -4.35 10.63
C ASP A 80 7.29 -5.72 10.74
N ASN A 81 7.68 -6.53 11.72
CA ASN A 81 7.06 -7.85 11.96
C ASN A 81 5.54 -7.74 12.15
N SER A 82 5.08 -6.68 12.85
CA SER A 82 3.65 -6.42 13.04
C SER A 82 2.89 -6.18 11.74
N PHE A 83 3.53 -5.58 10.73
CA PHE A 83 2.94 -5.43 9.41
C PHE A 83 2.83 -6.78 8.70
N ALA A 84 3.89 -7.59 8.76
CA ALA A 84 3.90 -8.93 8.17
C ALA A 84 2.82 -9.85 8.79
N ASP A 85 2.63 -9.79 10.11
CA ASP A 85 1.60 -10.55 10.82
C ASP A 85 0.19 -10.20 10.34
N VAL A 86 -0.08 -8.90 10.11
CA VAL A 86 -1.38 -8.46 9.56
C VAL A 86 -1.58 -8.95 8.14
N VAL A 87 -0.57 -8.85 7.27
CA VAL A 87 -0.66 -9.33 5.89
C VAL A 87 -0.93 -10.84 5.84
N LEU A 88 -0.26 -11.61 6.71
CA LEU A 88 -0.49 -13.06 6.81
C LEU A 88 -1.93 -13.35 7.25
N ALA A 89 -2.42 -12.69 8.30
CA ALA A 89 -3.79 -12.87 8.78
C ALA A 89 -4.83 -12.56 7.68
N GLU A 90 -4.67 -11.43 6.99
CA GLU A 90 -5.55 -11.02 5.87
C GLU A 90 -5.56 -12.04 4.73
N LEU A 91 -4.39 -12.61 4.38
CA LEU A 91 -4.30 -13.63 3.35
C LEU A 91 -5.04 -14.92 3.74
N VAL A 92 -4.84 -15.40 4.98
CA VAL A 92 -5.47 -16.63 5.46
C VAL A 92 -7.01 -16.48 5.48
N GLU A 93 -7.51 -15.31 5.88
CA GLU A 93 -8.92 -14.97 5.81
C GLU A 93 -9.44 -14.94 4.37
N LEU A 94 -8.71 -14.29 3.45
CA LEU A 94 -9.07 -14.22 2.02
C LEU A 94 -9.15 -15.61 1.36
N MET A 95 -8.33 -16.57 1.82
CA MET A 95 -8.30 -17.94 1.33
C MET A 95 -9.38 -18.85 1.97
N GLY A 96 -10.12 -18.37 2.97
CA GLY A 96 -11.11 -19.17 3.69
C GLY A 96 -10.47 -20.31 4.50
N LEU A 97 -9.26 -20.11 5.01
CA LEU A 97 -8.52 -21.09 5.80
C LEU A 97 -8.78 -20.95 7.32
N VAL A 98 -9.68 -20.04 7.72
CA VAL A 98 -10.19 -19.85 9.09
C VAL A 98 -11.69 -19.61 9.07
#